data_AF-A0A5N0UMX3-F1
#
_entry.id   AF-A0A5N0UMX3-F1
#
_cell.length_a   1.000
_cell.length_b   1.000
_cell.length_c   1.000
_cell.angle_alpha   90.00
_cell.angle_beta   90.00
_cell.angle_gamma   90.00
#
_symmetry.space_group_name_H-M   'P 1'
#
loop_
_entity.id
_entity.type
_entity.pdbx_description
1 polymer ?
#
loop_
_entity_poly.entity_id
_entity_poly.type
_entity_poly.pdbx_seq_one_letter_code
_entity_poly.pdbx_strand_id
1 'polypeptide(L)' 'MSTDTERESQPCDTPEPPCTPCSVVWSQGRPYVLEPTAGRPRWVGTDYRGRPLALTGADLRRRGWSYRRAS' A
#
# COMPACT_ATOMS: atom_id res chain seq x y z
N MET A 1 31.15 7.06 0.18
CA MET A 1 30.27 8.22 -0.05
C MET A 1 28.85 7.68 -0.08
N SER A 2 28.17 7.76 1.07
CA SER A 2 26.83 7.20 1.29
C SER A 2 25.78 8.04 0.58
N THR A 3 24.94 7.43 -0.24
CA THR A 3 23.75 8.11 -0.78
C THR A 3 22.66 8.07 0.28
N ASP A 4 22.55 9.17 1.01
CA ASP A 4 21.31 9.62 1.65
C ASP A 4 20.32 9.96 0.52
N THR A 5 19.14 9.35 0.51
CA THR A 5 18.05 9.75 -0.40
C THR A 5 16.78 9.79 0.40
N GLU A 6 16.54 11.00 0.91
CA GLU A 6 15.26 11.70 0.99
C GLU A 6 14.09 10.95 1.66
N ARG A 7 13.93 11.26 2.95
CA ARG A 7 12.60 11.40 3.55
C ARG A 7 11.91 12.62 2.95
N GLU A 8 11.33 12.47 1.76
CA GLU A 8 10.35 13.44 1.27
C GLU A 8 9.09 13.36 2.13
N SER A 9 8.99 14.33 3.05
CA SER A 9 7.75 14.69 3.72
C SER A 9 6.92 15.50 2.71
N GLN A 10 6.21 14.79 1.83
CA GLN A 10 5.28 15.36 0.84
C GLN A 10 3.87 15.51 1.44
N PRO A 11 3.02 16.40 0.90
CA PRO A 11 1.81 16.94 1.55
C PRO A 11 0.80 15.87 1.98
N CYS A 12 -0.15 16.25 2.83
CA CYS A 12 -1.21 15.44 3.45
C CYS A 12 -2.19 14.74 2.47
N ASP A 13 -1.80 14.55 1.21
CA ASP A 13 -2.50 13.78 0.19
C ASP A 13 -1.71 12.50 -0.07
N THR A 14 -2.05 11.44 0.64
CA THR A 14 -1.50 10.12 0.33
C THR A 14 -1.87 9.77 -1.12
N PRO A 15 -0.88 9.42 -1.97
CA PRO A 15 -1.09 9.20 -3.41
C PRO A 15 -2.14 8.11 -3.66
N GLU A 16 -2.74 8.11 -4.84
CA GLU A 16 -3.68 7.05 -5.22
C GLU A 16 -2.93 5.74 -5.52
N PRO A 17 -3.33 4.60 -4.90
CA PRO A 17 -2.65 3.34 -5.14
C PRO A 17 -2.81 2.88 -6.60
N PRO A 18 -1.84 2.13 -7.15
CA PRO A 18 -1.87 1.71 -8.55
C PRO A 18 -3.09 0.84 -8.85
N CYS A 19 -3.68 1.03 -10.02
CA CYS A 19 -4.82 0.22 -10.49
C CYS A 19 -4.40 -0.99 -11.35
N THR A 20 -3.10 -1.18 -11.58
CA THR A 20 -2.57 -2.30 -12.37
C THR A 20 -2.77 -3.61 -11.62
N PRO A 21 -3.39 -4.65 -12.23
CA PRO A 21 -3.65 -5.92 -11.56
C PRO A 21 -2.36 -6.54 -11.02
N CYS A 22 -2.46 -7.25 -9.89
CA CYS A 22 -1.33 -7.90 -9.22
C CYS A 22 -0.24 -6.93 -8.71
N SER A 23 -0.51 -5.63 -8.66
CA SER A 23 0.39 -4.66 -8.00
C SER A 23 0.57 -5.00 -6.53
N VAL A 24 1.74 -4.72 -5.98
CA VAL A 24 2.03 -4.89 -4.55
C VAL A 24 2.38 -3.54 -3.95
N VAL A 25 1.73 -3.19 -2.84
CA VAL A 25 2.04 -2.02 -2.04
C VAL A 25 2.27 -2.43 -0.59
N TRP A 26 2.92 -1.56 0.16
CA TRP A 26 3.20 -1.73 1.58
C TRP A 26 2.39 -0.73 2.38
N SER A 27 1.72 -1.18 3.43
CA SER A 27 1.07 -0.30 4.40
C SER A 27 1.35 -0.84 5.80
N GLN A 28 1.77 0.05 6.71
CA GLN A 28 2.12 -0.31 8.09
C GLN A 28 3.12 -1.49 8.17
N GLY A 29 4.08 -1.55 7.26
CA GLY A 29 5.09 -2.60 7.20
C GLY A 29 4.61 -3.95 6.66
N ARG A 30 3.41 -4.01 6.05
CA ARG A 30 2.80 -5.24 5.52
C ARG A 30 2.49 -5.14 4.03
N PRO A 31 2.66 -6.23 3.27
CA PRO A 31 2.34 -6.24 1.85
C PRO A 31 0.84 -6.41 1.63
N TYR A 32 0.32 -5.71 0.63
CA TYR A 32 -1.03 -5.85 0.08
C TYR A 32 -0.94 -5.99 -1.44
N VAL A 33 -1.64 -6.98 -1.99
CA VAL A 33 -1.71 -7.25 -3.43
C VAL A 33 -3.03 -6.75 -3.99
N LEU A 34 -3.01 -6.11 -5.15
CA LEU A 34 -4.22 -5.73 -5.86
C LEU A 34 -4.83 -6.95 -6.53
N GLU A 35 -5.97 -7.39 -6.02
CA GLU A 35 -6.81 -8.39 -6.66
C GLU A 35 -7.86 -7.70 -7.56
N PRO A 36 -7.82 -7.94 -8.88
CA PRO A 36 -8.83 -7.44 -9.80
C PRO A 36 -10.11 -8.27 -9.63
N THR A 37 -11.05 -7.79 -8.81
CA THR A 37 -12.39 -8.38 -8.68
C THR A 37 -13.37 -7.65 -9.59
N ALA A 38 -14.33 -8.37 -10.19
CA ALA A 38 -15.36 -7.77 -11.05
C ALA A 38 -16.14 -6.68 -10.29
N GLY A 39 -15.89 -5.41 -10.64
CA GLY A 39 -16.61 -4.23 -10.16
C GLY A 39 -15.94 -3.44 -9.04
N ARG A 40 -15.08 -4.01 -8.19
CA ARG A 40 -14.37 -3.28 -7.13
C ARG A 40 -13.01 -3.91 -6.82
N PRO A 41 -11.88 -3.34 -7.29
CA PRO A 41 -10.56 -3.86 -6.96
C PRO A 41 -10.32 -3.78 -5.45
N ARG A 42 -9.68 -4.83 -4.89
CA ARG A 42 -9.37 -4.93 -3.47
C ARG A 42 -7.90 -5.19 -3.24
N TRP A 43 -7.39 -4.62 -2.15
CA TRP A 43 -6.03 -4.80 -1.68
C TRP A 43 -6.01 -5.88 -0.61
N VAL A 44 -5.49 -7.06 -0.95
CA VAL A 44 -5.52 -8.25 -0.10
C VAL A 44 -4.16 -8.46 0.56
N GLY A 45 -4.16 -8.60 1.87
CA GLY A 45 -2.96 -8.81 2.68
C GLY A 45 -3.33 -9.44 4.03
N THR A 46 -2.51 -9.20 5.04
CA THR A 46 -2.74 -9.70 6.41
C THR A 46 -2.72 -8.59 7.45
N ASP A 47 -3.45 -8.78 8.54
CA ASP A 47 -3.37 -7.93 9.73
C ASP A 47 -2.14 -8.29 10.60
N TYR A 48 -2.01 -7.63 11.75
CA TYR A 48 -0.90 -7.85 12.69
C TYR A 48 -0.90 -9.24 13.37
N ARG A 49 -2.02 -9.96 13.30
CA ARG A 49 -2.17 -11.33 13.83
C ARG A 49 -2.07 -12.38 12.72
N GLY A 50 -1.75 -11.97 11.48
CA GLY A 50 -1.68 -12.87 10.33
C GLY A 50 -3.03 -13.24 9.74
N ARG A 51 -4.13 -12.58 10.14
CA ARG A 51 -5.46 -12.84 9.60
C ARG A 51 -5.63 -12.16 8.23
N PRO A 52 -6.30 -12.80 7.26
CA PRO A 52 -6.60 -12.18 5.97
C PRO A 52 -7.34 -10.86 6.13
N LEU A 53 -6.93 -9.85 5.37
CA LEU A 53 -7.53 -8.51 5.37
C LEU A 53 -7.66 -7.99 3.94
N ALA A 54 -8.85 -7.52 3.58
CA ALA A 54 -9.12 -6.85 2.32
C ALA A 54 -9.39 -5.35 2.56
N LEU A 55 -8.67 -4.50 1.85
CA LEU A 55 -8.75 -3.05 1.93
C LEU A 55 -9.22 -2.44 0.61
N THR A 56 -9.90 -1.30 0.68
CA THR A 56 -10.17 -0.47 -0.50
C THR A 56 -8.98 0.46 -0.77
N GLY A 57 -8.93 1.07 -1.96
CA GLY A 57 -7.95 2.13 -2.24
C GLY A 57 -8.07 3.32 -1.26
N ALA A 58 -9.30 3.64 -0.83
CA ALA A 58 -9.55 4.68 0.17
C ALA A 58 -8.96 4.30 1.55
N ASP A 59 -9.02 3.03 1.93
CA ASP A 59 -8.44 2.57 3.20
C ASP A 59 -6.91 2.65 3.17
N LEU A 60 -6.28 2.28 2.05
CA LEU A 60 -4.82 2.45 1.88
C LEU A 60 -4.41 3.91 1.94
N ARG A 61 -5.15 4.81 1.28
CA ARG A 61 -4.90 6.26 1.36
C ARG A 61 -4.96 6.75 2.81
N ARG A 62 -5.96 6.33 3.59
CA ARG A 62 -6.06 6.71 5.01
C ARG A 62 -4.95 6.15 5.88
N ARG A 63 -4.45 4.95 5.57
CA ARG A 63 -3.41 4.26 6.35
C ARG A 63 -2.00 4.68 5.99
N GLY A 64 -1.82 5.34 4.84
CA GLY A 64 -0.52 5.51 4.21
C GLY A 64 -0.07 4.21 3.53
N TRP A 65 0.49 4.33 2.34
CA TRP A 65 1.07 3.21 1.61
C TRP A 65 2.30 3.63 0.80
N SER A 66 3.12 2.66 0.41
CA SER A 66 4.32 2.86 -0.41
C SER A 66 4.55 1.71 -1.38
N TYR A 67 5.25 1.95 -2.49
CA TYR A 67 5.68 0.88 -3.40
C TYR A 67 6.78 0.00 -2.82
N ARG A 68 7.58 0.56 -1.90
CA ARG A 68 8.70 -0.13 -1.27
C ARG A 68 8.34 -0.48 0.16
N ARG A 69 8.87 -1.61 0.63
CA ARG A 69 8.91 -1.89 2.06
C ARG A 69 9.78 -0.82 2.72
N ALA A 70 9.27 -0.21 3.79
CA ALA A 70 10.12 0.61 4.66
C ALA A 70 11.17 -0.30 5.30
N SER A 71 12.45 0.03 5.11
CA SER A 71 13.62 -0.68 5.65
C SER A 71 13.74 -0.49 7.15
#